data_AF-K9KC82-F1
#
_entry.id   AF-K9KC82-F1
#
_cell.length_a   1.000
_cell.length_b   1.000
_cell.length_c   1.000
_cell.angle_alpha   90.00
_cell.angle_beta   90.00
_cell.angle_gamma   90.00
#
_symmetry.space_group_name_H-M   'P 1'
#
loop_
_entity.id
_entity.type
_entity.pdbx_description
1 polymer ?
#
loop_
_entity_poly.entity_id
_entity_poly.type
_entity_poly.pdbx_seq_one_letter_code
_entity_poly.pdbx_strand_id
1 'polypeptide(L)'
;GEDEGETDEDKMEEYKDELEMQQEEENLPYEEEIYKDSSTFLKGTQSLNPHNDYCQHFVDTGHRPQNFIRDVGLADRFEEYPKLRELIRLKDELIAKSNTPPMYLQADIEAFDIRELTPKFDVILLEPPLEEYYRETGITANEKCWTWDDV
;
A
#
# COMPACT_ATOMS: atom_id res chain seq x y z
N GLY A 1 -1.76 35.34 45.69
CA GLY A 1 -2.42 34.05 45.47
C GLY A 1 -1.36 33.18 44.87
N GLU A 2 -0.97 32.16 45.61
CA GLU A 2 0.12 31.25 45.28
C GLU A 2 -0.13 30.51 43.96
N ASP A 3 0.94 30.30 43.19
CA ASP A 3 1.02 29.38 42.06
C ASP A 3 1.77 28.15 42.62
N GLU A 4 1.03 27.11 42.97
CA GLU A 4 1.58 25.85 43.48
C GLU A 4 2.10 25.06 42.27
N GLY A 5 3.42 25.07 42.09
CA GLY A 5 4.08 24.29 41.05
C GLY A 5 3.97 22.80 41.34
N GLU A 6 3.39 22.07 40.38
CA GLU A 6 3.34 20.61 40.33
C GLU A 6 4.73 20.01 40.56
N THR A 7 4.85 19.15 41.56
CA THR A 7 6.14 18.62 42.02
C THR A 7 6.57 17.44 41.15
N ASP A 8 7.88 17.15 41.12
CA ASP A 8 8.41 16.03 40.33
C ASP A 8 7.84 14.66 40.78
N GLU A 9 7.26 14.56 41.98
CA GLU A 9 6.56 13.38 42.50
C GLU A 9 5.20 13.19 41.82
N ASP A 10 4.45 14.27 41.59
CA ASP A 10 3.12 14.24 40.93
C ASP A 10 3.23 13.73 39.48
N LYS A 11 4.28 14.17 38.77
CA LYS A 11 4.57 13.70 37.41
C LYS A 11 4.89 12.21 37.39
N MET A 12 5.64 11.72 38.38
CA MET A 12 6.06 10.32 38.43
C MET A 12 4.89 9.37 38.71
N GLU A 13 3.88 9.81 39.47
CA GLU A 13 2.63 9.06 39.66
C GLU A 13 1.79 9.02 38.38
N GLU A 14 1.66 10.13 37.65
CA GLU A 14 0.94 10.18 36.36
C GLU A 14 1.53 9.19 35.34
N TYR A 15 2.87 9.15 35.20
CA TYR A 15 3.54 8.18 34.32
C TYR A 15 3.29 6.73 34.74
N LYS A 16 3.07 6.47 36.02
CA LYS A 16 2.85 5.13 36.54
C LYS A 16 1.43 4.65 36.25
N ASP A 17 0.44 5.53 36.40
CA ASP A 17 -0.95 5.23 36.06
C ASP A 17 -1.13 5.01 34.55
N GLU A 18 -0.45 5.79 33.70
CA GLU A 18 -0.44 5.56 32.25
C GLU A 18 0.14 4.19 31.85
N LEU A 19 1.19 3.74 32.56
CA LEU A 19 1.82 2.45 32.32
C LEU A 19 0.95 1.28 32.80
N GLU A 20 0.23 1.43 33.92
CA GLU A 20 -0.70 0.41 34.41
C GLU A 20 -1.91 0.26 33.46
N MET A 21 -2.45 1.38 32.93
CA MET A 21 -3.52 1.34 31.93
C MET A 21 -3.11 0.63 30.63
N GLN A 22 -1.88 0.85 30.15
CA GLN A 22 -1.36 0.17 28.96
C GLN A 22 -1.21 -1.35 29.16
N GLN A 23 -0.85 -1.79 30.36
CA GLN A 23 -0.71 -3.22 30.68
C GLN A 23 -2.07 -3.93 30.82
N GLU A 24 -3.13 -3.20 31.23
CA GLU A 24 -4.48 -3.74 31.26
C GLU A 24 -5.09 -3.91 29.84
N GLU A 25 -4.79 -3.00 28.90
CA GLU A 25 -5.22 -3.13 27.50
C GLU A 25 -4.54 -4.31 26.77
N GLU A 26 -3.26 -4.56 27.04
CA GLU A 26 -2.48 -5.62 26.37
C GLU A 26 -2.90 -7.04 26.80
N ASN A 27 -3.58 -7.19 27.94
CA ASN A 27 -4.05 -8.46 28.48
C ASN A 27 -5.50 -8.84 28.07
N LEU A 28 -6.14 -8.06 27.21
CA LEU A 28 -7.45 -8.42 26.68
C LEU A 28 -7.30 -9.53 25.61
N PRO A 29 -8.12 -10.60 25.66
CA PRO A 29 -8.09 -11.62 24.63
C PRO A 29 -8.44 -11.00 23.28
N TYR A 30 -7.54 -11.15 22.30
CA TYR A 30 -7.74 -10.70 20.92
C TYR A 30 -8.87 -11.53 20.28
N GLU A 31 -10.09 -10.98 20.27
CA GLU A 31 -11.18 -11.50 19.46
C GLU A 31 -11.04 -10.98 18.03
N GLU A 32 -10.86 -11.90 17.09
CA GLU A 32 -10.80 -11.59 15.66
C GLU A 32 -12.21 -11.16 15.20
N GLU A 33 -12.47 -9.84 15.19
CA GLU A 33 -13.76 -9.31 14.77
C GLU A 33 -13.95 -9.51 13.25
N ILE A 34 -14.71 -10.54 12.88
CA ILE A 34 -15.11 -10.79 11.50
C ILE A 34 -16.26 -9.84 11.13
N TYR A 35 -15.94 -8.75 10.44
CA TYR A 35 -16.92 -7.79 9.93
C TYR A 35 -17.74 -8.40 8.78
N LYS A 36 -19.00 -8.75 9.07
CA LYS A 36 -19.92 -9.37 8.09
C LYS A 36 -20.75 -8.38 7.28
N ASP A 37 -20.74 -7.11 7.66
CA ASP A 37 -21.59 -6.07 7.10
C ASP A 37 -20.95 -4.69 7.31
N SER A 38 -21.34 -3.70 6.49
CA SER A 38 -20.85 -2.32 6.58
C SER A 38 -21.44 -1.54 7.77
N SER A 39 -22.37 -2.15 8.51
CA SER A 39 -23.02 -1.55 9.68
C SER A 39 -22.07 -1.20 10.83
N THR A 40 -20.91 -1.86 10.95
CA THR A 40 -19.86 -1.49 11.92
C THR A 40 -19.21 -0.14 11.59
N PHE A 41 -19.08 0.21 10.30
CA PHE A 41 -18.55 1.50 9.87
C PHE A 41 -19.61 2.61 9.86
N LEU A 42 -20.90 2.24 9.75
CA LEU A 42 -22.02 3.19 9.77
C LEU A 42 -22.35 3.75 11.16
N LYS A 43 -21.95 3.09 12.25
CA LYS A 43 -22.30 3.51 13.62
C LYS A 43 -21.54 4.74 14.12
N GLY A 44 -20.49 5.19 13.42
CA GLY A 44 -19.67 6.34 13.81
C GLY A 44 -19.89 7.61 12.99
N THR A 45 -20.62 7.58 11.88
CA THR A 45 -20.68 8.72 10.94
C THR A 45 -21.67 9.82 11.34
N GLN A 46 -22.34 9.69 12.49
CA GLN A 46 -23.23 10.74 13.05
C GLN A 46 -22.59 11.62 14.12
N SER A 47 -21.26 11.62 14.28
CA SER A 47 -20.63 12.63 15.13
C SER A 47 -20.36 13.91 14.33
N LEU A 48 -20.80 15.04 14.87
CA LEU A 48 -20.60 16.42 14.38
C LEU A 48 -19.12 16.88 14.36
N ASN A 49 -18.17 15.95 14.35
CA ASN A 49 -16.76 16.23 14.19
C ASN A 49 -16.39 16.02 12.72
N PRO A 50 -15.75 16.98 12.02
CA PRO A 50 -15.35 16.79 10.63
C PRO A 50 -14.24 15.74 10.58
N HIS A 51 -14.63 14.48 10.47
CA HIS A 51 -13.70 13.39 10.24
C HIS A 51 -13.24 13.48 8.78
N ASN A 52 -11.93 13.49 8.56
CA ASN A 52 -11.33 13.35 7.23
C ASN A 52 -11.49 11.90 6.73
N ASP A 53 -12.74 11.41 6.70
CA ASP A 53 -13.09 10.09 6.20
C ASP A 53 -13.21 10.16 4.67
N TYR A 54 -12.14 9.72 3.99
CA TYR A 54 -12.11 9.72 2.54
C TYR A 54 -13.00 8.64 1.91
N CYS A 55 -13.43 7.62 2.66
CA CYS A 55 -14.43 6.66 2.19
C CYS A 55 -15.79 7.34 2.08
N GLN A 56 -16.20 8.07 3.13
CA GLN A 56 -17.41 8.89 3.08
C GLN A 56 -17.30 9.98 2.01
N HIS A 57 -16.14 10.61 1.89
CA HIS A 57 -15.91 11.61 0.84
C HIS A 57 -16.06 11.05 -0.59
N PHE A 58 -15.63 9.80 -0.83
CA PHE A 58 -15.84 9.13 -2.11
C PHE A 58 -17.32 8.88 -2.39
N VAL A 59 -18.08 8.43 -1.38
CA VAL A 59 -19.54 8.27 -1.51
C VAL A 59 -20.21 9.60 -1.85
N ASP A 60 -19.76 10.69 -1.24
CA ASP A 60 -20.36 12.01 -1.40
C ASP A 60 -19.96 12.73 -2.70
N THR A 61 -18.74 12.51 -3.20
CA THR A 61 -18.16 13.32 -4.30
C THR A 61 -17.63 12.52 -5.50
N GLY A 62 -17.47 11.21 -5.37
CA GLY A 62 -16.81 10.35 -6.35
C GLY A 62 -15.28 10.47 -6.40
N HIS A 63 -14.67 11.35 -5.59
CA HIS A 63 -13.21 11.42 -5.49
C HIS A 63 -12.68 10.20 -4.73
N ARG A 64 -11.93 9.34 -5.42
CA ARG A 64 -11.38 8.13 -4.82
C ARG A 64 -10.41 8.47 -3.68
N PRO A 65 -10.35 7.67 -2.59
CA PRO A 65 -9.48 7.97 -1.45
C PRO A 65 -7.99 8.17 -1.81
N GLN A 66 -7.47 7.41 -2.77
CA GLN A 66 -6.08 7.53 -3.24
C GLN A 66 -5.76 8.88 -3.88
N ASN A 67 -6.77 9.66 -4.30
CA ASN A 67 -6.56 10.99 -4.87
C ASN A 67 -5.97 11.98 -3.85
N PHE A 68 -6.12 11.70 -2.55
CA PHE A 68 -5.65 12.57 -1.46
C PHE A 68 -4.24 12.23 -0.96
N ILE A 69 -3.60 11.18 -1.52
CA ILE A 69 -2.21 10.86 -1.22
C ILE A 69 -1.31 11.89 -1.91
N ARG A 70 -0.48 12.55 -1.13
CA ARG A 70 0.47 13.56 -1.61
C ARG A 70 1.82 12.91 -1.95
N ASP A 71 2.59 13.59 -2.80
CA ASP A 71 3.99 13.27 -3.12
C ASP A 71 4.20 11.82 -3.61
N VAL A 72 3.27 11.31 -4.42
CA VAL A 72 3.28 9.94 -4.96
C VAL A 72 4.16 9.77 -6.19
N GLY A 73 4.54 10.85 -6.88
CA GLY A 73 5.33 10.78 -8.09
C GLY A 73 6.73 10.22 -7.81
N LEU A 74 7.32 9.57 -8.82
CA LEU A 74 8.66 8.99 -8.65
C LEU A 74 9.75 10.06 -8.54
N ALA A 75 9.54 11.22 -9.16
CA ALA A 75 10.53 12.29 -9.22
C ALA A 75 10.49 13.22 -7.98
N ASP A 76 9.30 13.52 -7.48
CA ASP A 76 9.04 14.54 -6.45
C ASP A 76 8.98 13.98 -5.02
N ARG A 77 8.72 12.67 -4.84
CA ARG A 77 8.62 12.03 -3.50
C ARG A 77 9.81 12.23 -2.57
N PHE A 78 11.00 12.54 -3.09
CA PHE A 78 12.22 12.77 -2.32
C PHE A 78 12.84 14.15 -2.57
N GLU A 79 12.10 15.10 -3.12
CA GLU A 79 12.61 16.45 -3.41
C GLU A 79 13.13 17.14 -2.13
N GLU A 80 12.44 16.95 -1.01
CA GLU A 80 12.81 17.48 0.30
C GLU A 80 13.93 16.68 1.01
N TYR A 81 14.32 15.52 0.47
CA TYR A 81 15.28 14.60 1.09
C TYR A 81 16.48 14.32 0.16
N PRO A 82 17.46 15.24 0.06
CA PRO A 82 18.57 15.13 -0.88
C PRO A 82 19.37 13.82 -0.78
N LYS A 83 19.54 13.28 0.45
CA LYS A 83 20.24 12.01 0.67
C LYS A 83 19.47 10.80 0.15
N LEU A 84 18.14 10.79 0.28
CA LEU A 84 17.29 9.72 -0.25
C LEU A 84 17.26 9.78 -1.77
N ARG A 85 17.12 10.99 -2.33
CA ARG A 85 17.16 11.21 -3.78
C ARG A 85 18.50 10.77 -4.38
N GLU A 86 19.61 11.11 -3.74
CA GLU A 86 20.94 10.70 -4.20
C GLU A 86 21.15 9.18 -4.14
N LEU A 87 20.61 8.51 -3.12
CA LEU A 87 20.64 7.05 -3.04
C LEU A 87 19.91 6.40 -4.23
N ILE A 88 18.69 6.86 -4.55
CA ILE A 88 17.95 6.35 -5.70
C ILE A 88 18.71 6.63 -6.99
N ARG A 89 19.20 7.86 -7.17
CA ARG A 89 20.00 8.25 -8.35
C ARG A 89 21.21 7.34 -8.56
N LEU A 90 21.96 7.03 -7.50
CA LEU A 90 23.14 6.16 -7.57
C LEU A 90 22.76 4.71 -7.89
N LYS A 91 21.63 4.21 -7.38
CA LYS A 91 21.13 2.87 -7.70
C LYS A 91 20.66 2.79 -9.16
N ASP A 92 19.94 3.80 -9.64
CA ASP A 92 19.51 3.87 -11.04
C ASP A 92 20.70 3.97 -11.99
N GLU A 93 21.73 4.75 -11.62
CA GLU A 93 22.97 4.84 -12.39
C GLU A 93 23.72 3.49 -12.44
N LEU A 94 23.75 2.75 -11.33
CA LEU A 94 24.33 1.42 -11.30
C LEU A 94 23.57 0.46 -12.23
N ILE A 95 22.24 0.44 -12.14
CA ILE A 95 21.36 -0.37 -13.00
C ILE A 95 21.62 -0.03 -14.47
N ALA A 96 21.61 1.26 -14.83
CA ALA A 96 21.81 1.71 -16.20
C ALA A 96 23.18 1.29 -16.77
N LYS A 97 24.24 1.26 -15.93
CA LYS A 97 25.57 0.79 -16.32
C LYS A 97 25.67 -0.72 -16.45
N SER A 98 24.95 -1.48 -15.62
CA SER A 98 24.97 -2.95 -15.64
C SER A 98 23.93 -3.59 -16.56
N ASN A 99 23.01 -2.79 -17.12
CA ASN A 99 21.96 -3.30 -17.99
C ASN A 99 22.51 -3.94 -19.25
N THR A 100 22.02 -5.15 -19.54
CA THR A 100 22.15 -5.75 -20.86
C THR A 100 21.32 -4.95 -21.87
N PRO A 101 21.70 -4.92 -23.16
CA PRO A 101 20.84 -4.38 -24.20
C PRO A 101 19.44 -5.04 -24.18
N PRO A 102 18.36 -4.32 -24.52
CA PRO A 102 17.03 -4.90 -24.58
C PRO A 102 16.98 -6.11 -25.51
N MET A 103 16.42 -7.22 -25.04
CA MET A 103 16.22 -8.45 -25.79
C MET A 103 14.75 -8.86 -25.67
N TYR A 104 14.19 -9.38 -26.76
CA TYR A 104 12.80 -9.82 -26.81
C TYR A 104 12.66 -11.02 -27.74
N LEU A 105 11.68 -11.86 -27.45
CA LEU A 105 11.32 -13.03 -28.24
C LEU A 105 9.79 -13.05 -28.38
N GLN A 106 9.31 -13.08 -29.62
CA GLN A 106 7.90 -13.38 -29.87
C GLN A 106 7.73 -14.89 -29.79
N ALA A 107 6.87 -15.35 -28.88
CA ALA A 107 6.54 -16.75 -28.71
C ALA A 107 5.06 -16.90 -28.34
N ASP A 108 4.48 -18.04 -28.70
CA ASP A 108 3.19 -18.47 -28.16
C ASP A 108 3.43 -19.28 -26.89
N ILE A 109 3.25 -18.63 -25.73
CA ILE A 109 3.70 -19.17 -24.43
C ILE A 109 2.96 -20.47 -24.06
N GLU A 110 1.73 -20.69 -24.56
CA GLU A 110 0.98 -21.93 -24.30
C GLU A 110 1.63 -23.16 -24.94
N ALA A 111 2.20 -22.98 -26.14
CA ALA A 111 2.85 -24.06 -26.90
C ALA A 111 4.38 -24.04 -26.81
N PHE A 112 4.96 -23.02 -26.17
CA PHE A 112 6.40 -22.80 -26.11
C PHE A 112 7.04 -23.57 -24.96
N ASP A 113 8.17 -24.24 -25.24
CA ASP A 113 8.95 -24.86 -24.18
C ASP A 113 9.76 -23.80 -23.42
N ILE A 114 9.25 -23.40 -22.25
CA ILE A 114 9.87 -22.39 -21.39
C ILE A 114 11.33 -22.71 -21.02
N ARG A 115 11.76 -23.97 -21.11
CA ARG A 115 13.14 -24.40 -20.82
C ARG A 115 14.13 -23.94 -21.88
N GLU A 116 13.66 -23.52 -23.06
CA GLU A 116 14.50 -22.89 -24.09
C GLU A 116 15.02 -21.51 -23.65
N LEU A 117 14.32 -20.84 -22.73
CA LEU A 117 14.80 -19.61 -22.11
C LEU A 117 15.94 -19.92 -21.15
N THR A 118 17.16 -19.65 -21.62
CA THR A 118 18.40 -19.84 -20.86
C THR A 118 19.20 -18.54 -20.85
N PRO A 119 19.98 -18.26 -19.79
CA PRO A 119 20.19 -19.05 -18.56
C PRO A 119 19.00 -18.99 -17.59
N LYS A 120 19.16 -19.51 -16.37
CA LYS A 120 18.20 -19.27 -15.28
C LYS A 120 18.10 -17.76 -15.00
N PHE A 121 16.90 -17.32 -14.63
CA PHE A 121 16.60 -15.92 -14.31
C PHE A 121 16.61 -15.70 -12.81
N ASP A 122 17.21 -14.59 -12.37
CA ASP A 122 17.18 -14.18 -10.96
C ASP A 122 15.81 -13.58 -10.55
N VAL A 123 15.12 -12.93 -11.51
CA VAL A 123 13.82 -12.28 -11.33
C VAL A 123 12.98 -12.51 -12.58
N ILE A 124 11.69 -12.81 -12.40
CA ILE A 124 10.70 -12.97 -13.48
C ILE A 124 9.51 -12.07 -13.15
N LEU A 125 9.13 -11.22 -14.12
CA LEU A 125 7.87 -10.49 -14.09
C LEU A 125 6.86 -11.26 -14.96
N LEU A 126 5.74 -11.67 -14.37
CA LEU A 126 4.63 -12.34 -15.06
C LEU A 126 3.43 -11.39 -15.14
N GLU A 127 2.92 -11.21 -16.35
CA GLU A 127 1.75 -10.38 -16.64
C GLU A 127 0.84 -11.10 -17.66
N PRO A 128 0.18 -12.21 -17.26
CA PRO A 128 -0.71 -12.95 -18.17
C PRO A 128 -1.96 -12.11 -18.51
N PRO A 129 -2.49 -12.20 -19.75
CA PRO A 129 -3.64 -11.40 -20.18
C PRO A 129 -4.94 -11.94 -19.56
N LEU A 130 -5.28 -11.49 -18.35
CA LEU A 130 -6.49 -11.94 -17.65
C LEU A 130 -7.75 -11.37 -18.30
N GLU A 131 -8.83 -12.16 -18.29
CA GLU A 131 -10.12 -11.73 -18.84
C GLU A 131 -10.68 -10.46 -18.17
N GLU A 132 -10.45 -10.30 -16.87
CA GLU A 132 -10.94 -9.17 -16.08
C GLU A 132 -10.42 -7.81 -16.59
N TYR A 133 -9.18 -7.75 -17.12
CA TYR A 133 -8.58 -6.52 -17.67
C TYR A 133 -9.39 -5.95 -18.83
N TYR A 134 -10.02 -6.83 -19.61
CA TYR A 134 -10.83 -6.47 -20.77
C TYR A 134 -12.31 -6.33 -20.40
N ARG A 135 -12.82 -7.20 -19.52
CA ARG A 135 -14.21 -7.17 -19.07
C ARG A 135 -14.53 -5.89 -18.30
N GLU A 136 -13.66 -5.45 -17.40
CA GLU A 136 -13.88 -4.25 -16.59
C GLU A 136 -13.79 -2.95 -17.40
N THR A 137 -13.00 -2.96 -18.48
CA THR A 137 -12.82 -1.81 -19.37
C THR A 137 -13.84 -1.78 -20.53
N GLY A 138 -14.56 -2.88 -20.76
CA GLY A 138 -15.52 -3.03 -21.85
C GLY A 138 -14.89 -3.15 -23.24
N ILE A 139 -13.57 -3.36 -23.30
CA ILE A 139 -12.80 -3.51 -24.54
C ILE A 139 -12.69 -5.01 -24.85
N THR A 140 -12.77 -5.39 -26.12
CA THR A 140 -12.53 -6.79 -26.53
C THR A 140 -11.03 -7.07 -26.60
N ALA A 141 -10.59 -8.19 -26.03
CA ALA A 141 -9.20 -8.62 -26.11
C ALA A 141 -8.79 -8.91 -27.58
N ASN A 142 -7.57 -8.51 -27.94
CA ASN A 142 -6.99 -8.80 -29.26
C ASN A 142 -6.09 -10.04 -29.25
N GLU A 143 -5.90 -10.64 -28.07
CA GLU A 143 -5.13 -11.86 -27.83
C GLU A 143 -5.94 -12.84 -26.97
N LYS A 144 -5.46 -14.07 -26.86
CA LYS A 144 -6.12 -15.08 -26.04
C LYS A 144 -5.99 -14.71 -24.56
N CYS A 145 -7.12 -14.57 -23.86
CA CYS A 145 -7.11 -14.40 -22.41
C CYS A 145 -6.72 -15.71 -21.71
N TRP A 146 -6.04 -15.58 -20.57
CA TRP A 146 -5.60 -16.70 -19.74
C TRP A 146 -6.48 -16.83 -18.50
N THR A 147 -6.75 -18.07 -18.10
CA THR A 147 -7.38 -18.39 -16.81
C THR A 147 -6.31 -18.68 -15.77
N TRP A 148 -6.69 -18.72 -14.50
CA TRP A 148 -5.76 -19.10 -13.43
C TRP A 148 -5.26 -20.56 -13.52
N ASP A 149 -5.95 -21.43 -14.26
CA ASP A 149 -5.44 -22.78 -14.53
C ASP A 149 -4.33 -22.78 -15.59
N ASP A 150 -4.25 -21.72 -16.42
CA ASP A 150 -3.23 -21.55 -17.45
C ASP A 150 -1.95 -20.87 -16.93
N VAL A 151 -2.03 -20.20 -15.76
CA VAL A 151 -0.95 -19.42 -15.12
C VAL A 151 -0.16 -20.27 -14.13
#